data_AF-A0A959L3V5-F1
#
_entry.id   AF-A0A959L3V5-F1
#
_cell.length_a   1.000
_cell.length_b   1.000
_cell.length_c   1.000
_cell.angle_alpha   90.00
_cell.angle_beta   90.00
_cell.angle_gamma   90.00
#
_symmetry.space_group_name_H-M   'P 1'
#
loop_
_entity.id
_entity.type
_entity.pdbx_description
1 polymer ?
#
loop_
_entity_poly.entity_id
_entity_poly.type
_entity_poly.pdbx_seq_one_letter_code
_entity_poly.pdbx_strand_id
1 'polypeptide(L)'
;MEDSIVHDNYRMDFSSGRILIKQLRRFLIAFILFSLLVSCQREYPISGHIEGINETWRNHVYLIDPLNFDGLATSYLGKVVDSAEITKDGFFAFEKLPMHRTADLMEICVQKQTENHLNGLENDQIGASNYFPLVVKEGTALLVQAKAADFQKSFQIRDPSPENNSMLALRDIRQDAADKWLVSASNESHNPEALLDQEKALLNYQKSLMAFFFFNDT
;
A
#
# COMPACT_ATOMS: atom_id res chain seq x y z
N MET A 1 -38.06 -69.82 -61.76
CA MET A 1 -38.39 -69.55 -60.35
C MET A 1 -37.06 -69.50 -59.59
N GLU A 2 -36.20 -68.52 -59.81
CA GLU A 2 -36.39 -67.05 -59.78
C GLU A 2 -36.72 -66.52 -58.38
N ASP A 3 -35.91 -65.52 -58.00
CA ASP A 3 -36.08 -64.49 -56.97
C ASP A 3 -35.86 -64.88 -55.50
N SER A 4 -35.17 -64.11 -54.66
CA SER A 4 -34.48 -62.82 -54.81
C SER A 4 -33.58 -62.61 -53.58
N ILE A 5 -32.35 -62.12 -53.78
CA ILE A 5 -31.49 -61.64 -52.68
C ILE A 5 -31.68 -60.13 -52.62
N VAL A 6 -32.31 -59.65 -51.54
CA VAL A 6 -32.43 -58.22 -51.23
C VAL A 6 -31.16 -57.80 -50.48
N HIS A 7 -30.26 -57.10 -51.18
CA HIS A 7 -29.19 -56.33 -50.55
C HIS A 7 -29.66 -54.89 -50.37
N ASP A 8 -30.12 -54.56 -49.16
CA ASP A 8 -30.41 -53.18 -48.78
C ASP A 8 -29.11 -52.43 -48.45
N ASN A 9 -28.86 -51.36 -49.20
CA ASN A 9 -27.69 -50.51 -49.08
C ASN A 9 -27.84 -49.55 -47.89
N TYR A 10 -27.03 -49.74 -46.84
CA TYR A 10 -26.84 -48.75 -45.78
C TYR A 10 -26.13 -47.51 -46.34
N ARG A 11 -26.91 -46.48 -46.68
CA ARG A 11 -26.39 -45.14 -47.03
C ARG A 11 -26.24 -44.33 -45.75
N MET A 12 -25.04 -44.31 -45.17
CA MET A 12 -24.74 -43.44 -44.02
C MET A 12 -24.74 -41.97 -44.46
N ASP A 13 -25.64 -41.18 -43.87
CA ASP A 13 -25.78 -39.74 -44.07
C ASP A 13 -24.66 -38.99 -43.32
N PHE A 14 -23.73 -38.38 -44.07
CA PHE A 14 -22.60 -37.60 -43.57
C PHE A 14 -22.97 -36.15 -43.17
N SER A 15 -24.24 -35.73 -43.26
CA SER A 15 -24.64 -34.34 -42.99
C SER A 15 -24.60 -33.96 -41.51
N SER A 16 -24.91 -34.90 -40.61
CA SER A 16 -24.95 -34.69 -39.15
C SER A 16 -23.57 -34.34 -38.55
N GLY A 17 -22.48 -34.88 -39.10
CA GLY A 17 -21.11 -34.60 -38.61
C GLY A 17 -20.68 -33.14 -38.82
N ARG A 18 -21.12 -32.49 -39.91
CA ARG A 18 -20.75 -31.10 -40.21
C ARG A 18 -21.45 -30.10 -39.28
N ILE A 19 -22.65 -30.43 -38.80
CA ILE A 19 -23.40 -29.61 -37.84
C ILE A 19 -22.77 -29.73 -36.45
N LEU A 20 -22.38 -30.96 -36.05
CA LEU A 20 -21.71 -31.23 -34.78
C LEU A 20 -20.36 -30.51 -34.67
N ILE A 21 -19.56 -30.52 -35.75
CA ILE A 21 -18.25 -29.83 -35.80
C ILE A 21 -18.42 -28.30 -35.71
N LYS A 22 -19.47 -27.72 -36.30
CA LYS A 22 -19.76 -26.28 -36.20
C LYS A 22 -20.22 -25.89 -34.78
N GLN A 23 -21.05 -26.71 -34.14
CA GLN A 23 -21.48 -26.53 -32.75
C GLN A 23 -20.29 -26.61 -31.79
N LEU A 24 -19.43 -27.62 -31.97
CA LEU A 24 -18.21 -27.83 -31.16
C LEU A 24 -17.20 -26.68 -31.33
N ARG A 25 -17.01 -26.19 -32.56
CA ARG A 25 -16.13 -25.04 -32.84
C ARG A 25 -16.64 -23.74 -32.21
N ARG A 26 -17.97 -23.52 -32.20
CA ARG A 26 -18.57 -22.35 -31.52
C ARG A 26 -18.42 -22.42 -30.00
N PHE A 27 -18.61 -23.60 -29.42
CA PHE A 27 -18.35 -23.83 -27.99
C PHE A 27 -16.86 -23.64 -27.64
N LEU A 28 -15.95 -24.14 -28.46
CA LEU A 28 -14.51 -23.97 -28.25
C LEU A 28 -14.09 -22.49 -28.29
N ILE A 29 -14.61 -21.72 -29.24
CA ILE A 29 -14.34 -20.27 -29.34
C ILE A 29 -14.92 -19.53 -28.12
N ALA A 30 -16.14 -19.85 -27.69
CA ALA A 30 -16.74 -19.26 -26.50
C ALA A 30 -15.97 -19.60 -25.22
N PHE A 31 -15.46 -20.84 -25.10
CA PHE A 31 -14.63 -21.27 -23.98
C PHE A 31 -13.28 -20.55 -23.94
N ILE A 32 -12.62 -20.37 -25.09
CA ILE A 32 -11.36 -19.61 -25.20
C ILE A 32 -11.58 -18.12 -24.85
N LEU A 33 -12.69 -17.52 -25.31
CA LEU A 33 -13.05 -16.15 -24.94
C LEU A 33 -13.35 -16.00 -23.44
N PHE A 34 -14.01 -17.00 -22.84
CA PHE A 34 -14.30 -17.00 -21.40
C PHE A 34 -13.03 -17.22 -20.56
N SER A 35 -12.09 -18.05 -21.01
CA SER A 35 -10.84 -18.29 -20.30
C SER A 35 -9.89 -17.09 -20.35
N LEU A 36 -10.00 -16.21 -21.35
CA LEU A 36 -9.24 -14.94 -21.40
C LEU A 36 -9.75 -13.88 -20.42
N LEU A 37 -10.98 -14.03 -19.89
CA LEU A 37 -11.54 -13.10 -18.90
C LEU A 37 -11.15 -13.45 -17.46
N VAL A 38 -10.62 -14.65 -17.22
CA VAL A 38 -10.05 -15.03 -15.93
C VAL A 38 -8.61 -14.53 -15.87
N SER A 39 -8.43 -13.21 -15.90
CA SER A 39 -7.17 -12.59 -15.50
C SER A 39 -7.01 -12.91 -14.02
N CYS A 40 -6.02 -13.72 -13.67
CA CYS A 40 -5.63 -13.99 -12.30
C CYS A 40 -5.21 -12.66 -11.67
N GLN A 41 -6.13 -11.97 -10.97
CA GLN A 41 -5.78 -10.80 -10.18
C GLN A 41 -4.90 -11.30 -9.05
N ARG A 42 -3.60 -11.05 -9.18
CA ARG A 42 -2.65 -11.34 -8.11
C ARG A 42 -2.93 -10.32 -7.02
N GLU A 43 -3.57 -10.77 -5.94
CA GLU A 43 -3.79 -9.94 -4.76
C GLU A 43 -2.46 -9.83 -4.00
N TYR A 44 -2.02 -8.59 -3.80
CA TYR A 44 -0.85 -8.27 -2.99
C TYR A 44 -1.34 -7.78 -1.63
N PRO A 45 -0.79 -8.28 -0.51
CA PRO A 45 -1.20 -7.82 0.80
C PRO A 45 -0.96 -6.32 1.01
N ILE A 46 0.14 -5.80 0.48
CA ILE A 46 0.41 -4.37 0.39
C ILE A 46 0.94 -4.08 -1.01
N SER A 47 0.31 -3.12 -1.70
CA SER A 47 0.78 -2.61 -2.98
C SER A 47 0.48 -1.12 -3.07
N GLY A 48 1.02 -0.45 -4.07
CA GLY A 48 0.76 0.97 -4.20
C GLY A 48 1.53 1.65 -5.31
N HIS A 49 1.52 2.98 -5.21
CA HIS A 49 2.18 3.86 -6.16
C HIS A 49 2.97 4.95 -5.44
N ILE A 50 4.26 5.07 -5.77
CA ILE A 50 5.12 6.13 -5.30
C ILE A 50 5.47 7.04 -6.46
N GLU A 51 4.99 8.28 -6.40
CA GLU A 51 5.31 9.32 -7.38
C GLU A 51 6.66 9.97 -7.06
N GLY A 52 7.33 10.47 -8.11
CA GLY A 52 8.51 11.32 -7.95
C GLY A 52 9.82 10.59 -7.62
N ILE A 53 9.91 9.29 -7.90
CA ILE A 53 11.19 8.57 -7.86
C ILE A 53 12.13 9.10 -8.94
N ASN A 54 13.34 9.49 -8.52
CA ASN A 54 14.40 10.05 -9.35
C ASN A 54 15.77 9.70 -8.73
N GLU A 55 16.86 10.29 -9.22
CA GLU A 55 18.22 10.09 -8.73
C GLU A 55 18.46 10.46 -7.26
N THR A 56 17.55 11.18 -6.61
CA THR A 56 17.63 11.49 -5.17
C THR A 56 17.11 10.34 -4.31
N TRP A 57 16.17 9.55 -4.83
CA TRP A 57 15.46 8.52 -4.09
C TRP A 57 15.89 7.12 -4.53
N ARG A 58 15.91 6.19 -3.58
CA ARG A 58 16.05 4.77 -3.89
C ARG A 58 14.76 4.30 -4.56
N ASN A 59 14.89 3.40 -5.53
CA ASN A 59 13.77 2.79 -6.23
C ASN A 59 13.16 1.62 -5.42
N HIS A 60 13.12 1.71 -4.10
CA HIS A 60 12.61 0.66 -3.23
C HIS A 60 11.73 1.23 -2.13
N VAL A 61 10.70 0.47 -1.78
CA VAL A 61 9.90 0.65 -0.55
C VAL A 61 10.31 -0.44 0.42
N TYR A 62 10.48 -0.08 1.69
CA TYR A 62 10.83 -1.04 2.74
C TYR A 62 9.66 -1.20 3.71
N LEU A 63 9.45 -2.44 4.16
CA LEU A 63 8.52 -2.78 5.22
C LEU A 63 9.33 -3.07 6.49
N ILE A 64 8.95 -2.41 7.58
CA ILE A 64 9.69 -2.41 8.84
C ILE A 64 8.75 -2.88 9.94
N ASP A 65 9.22 -3.87 10.71
CA ASP A 65 8.62 -4.27 11.99
C ASP A 65 9.23 -3.38 13.09
N PRO A 66 8.44 -2.55 13.79
CA PRO A 66 8.95 -1.71 14.87
C PRO A 66 9.37 -2.52 16.11
N LEU A 67 9.13 -3.85 16.13
CA LEU A 67 9.38 -4.81 17.21
C LEU A 67 8.49 -4.61 18.45
N ASN A 68 8.26 -3.35 18.83
CA ASN A 68 7.41 -2.92 19.93
C ASN A 68 6.99 -1.45 19.73
N PHE A 69 6.16 -0.91 20.62
CA PHE A 69 5.71 0.48 20.53
C PHE A 69 6.85 1.50 20.68
N ASP A 70 7.90 1.19 21.45
CA ASP A 70 9.03 2.12 21.61
C ASP A 70 9.88 2.23 20.33
N GLY A 71 9.85 1.21 19.47
CA GLY A 71 10.50 1.23 18.16
C GLY A 71 9.72 1.96 17.08
N LEU A 72 8.44 2.25 17.31
CA LEU A 72 7.59 2.98 16.37
C LEU A 72 8.17 4.37 16.11
N ALA A 73 8.22 4.78 14.85
CA ALA A 73 8.68 6.09 14.42
C ALA A 73 10.12 6.42 14.86
N THR A 74 10.91 5.42 15.24
CA THR A 74 12.26 5.62 15.78
C THR A 74 13.31 5.13 14.79
N SER A 75 14.17 6.04 14.39
CA SER A 75 15.24 5.75 13.42
C SER A 75 16.13 4.60 13.91
N TYR A 76 16.42 3.66 13.00
CA TYR A 76 17.34 2.53 13.18
C TYR A 76 16.92 1.42 14.16
N LEU A 77 15.83 1.55 14.90
CA LEU A 77 15.39 0.52 15.85
C LEU A 77 14.59 -0.60 15.19
N GLY A 78 13.70 -0.25 14.26
CA GLY A 78 12.86 -1.22 13.57
C GLY A 78 13.67 -2.20 12.71
N LYS A 79 13.16 -3.41 12.55
CA LYS A 79 13.75 -4.44 11.68
C LYS A 79 13.14 -4.36 10.29
N VAL A 80 13.96 -4.22 9.25
CA VAL A 80 13.48 -4.39 7.87
C VAL A 80 13.11 -5.87 7.67
N VAL A 81 11.85 -6.11 7.33
CA VAL A 81 11.31 -7.46 7.17
C VAL A 81 11.00 -7.81 5.72
N ASP A 82 10.81 -6.81 4.85
CA ASP A 82 10.68 -7.00 3.41
C ASP A 82 11.04 -5.70 2.64
N SER A 83 11.20 -5.82 1.33
CA SER A 83 11.40 -4.70 0.41
C SER A 83 10.78 -4.98 -0.95
N ALA A 84 10.23 -3.96 -1.59
CA ALA A 84 9.68 -4.04 -2.94
C ALA A 84 10.37 -3.01 -3.84
N GLU A 85 10.76 -3.43 -5.05
CA GLU A 85 11.25 -2.50 -6.08
C GLU A 85 10.07 -1.66 -6.60
N ILE A 86 10.33 -0.37 -6.81
CA ILE A 86 9.42 0.57 -7.43
C ILE A 86 9.70 0.57 -8.93
N THR A 87 8.69 0.20 -9.72
CA THR A 87 8.77 0.20 -11.18
C THR A 87 8.87 1.62 -11.74
N LYS A 88 9.21 1.75 -13.03
CA LYS A 88 9.35 3.07 -13.68
C LYS A 88 8.08 3.91 -13.67
N ASP A 89 6.93 3.25 -13.70
CA ASP A 89 5.63 3.91 -13.58
C ASP A 89 5.31 4.30 -12.14
N GLY A 90 6.02 3.80 -11.13
CA GLY A 90 5.81 4.14 -9.71
C GLY A 90 5.15 3.03 -8.90
N PHE A 91 4.75 1.92 -9.54
CA PHE A 91 4.08 0.81 -8.87
C PHE A 91 5.06 0.00 -8.00
N PHE A 92 4.58 -0.52 -6.87
CA PHE A 92 5.28 -1.49 -6.06
C PHE A 92 4.29 -2.48 -5.44
N ALA A 93 4.78 -3.66 -5.06
CA ALA A 93 4.00 -4.63 -4.31
C ALA A 93 4.88 -5.55 -3.47
N PHE A 94 4.44 -5.83 -2.24
CA PHE A 94 5.01 -6.86 -1.40
C PHE A 94 4.32 -8.19 -1.71
N GLU A 95 5.08 -9.25 -1.97
CA GLU A 95 4.49 -10.53 -2.38
C GLU A 95 3.87 -11.30 -1.19
N LYS A 96 4.47 -11.15 -0.01
CA LYS A 96 4.06 -11.83 1.22
C LYS A 96 4.30 -10.92 2.40
N LEU A 97 3.54 -11.13 3.46
CA LEU A 97 3.78 -10.44 4.72
C LEU A 97 4.39 -11.40 5.74
N PRO A 98 5.44 -10.98 6.44
CA PRO A 98 5.93 -11.70 7.60
C PRO A 98 5.03 -11.38 8.78
N MET A 99 3.78 -11.87 8.74
CA MET A 99 2.83 -11.67 9.84
C MET A 99 3.12 -12.64 10.99
N HIS A 100 3.05 -12.12 12.21
CA HIS A 100 3.15 -12.89 13.44
C HIS A 100 1.79 -13.04 14.13
N ARG A 101 0.82 -12.20 13.77
CA ARG A 101 -0.54 -12.16 14.33
C ARG A 101 -1.57 -11.97 13.23
N THR A 102 -2.85 -11.98 13.60
CA THR A 102 -3.96 -11.65 12.70
C THR A 102 -3.95 -10.18 12.27
N ALA A 103 -3.34 -9.30 13.07
CA ALA A 103 -3.08 -7.91 12.76
C ALA A 103 -1.75 -7.45 13.38
N ASP A 104 -0.89 -6.84 12.59
CA ASP A 104 0.42 -6.32 13.02
C ASP A 104 0.55 -4.83 12.67
N LEU A 105 1.13 -4.04 13.58
CA LEU A 105 1.52 -2.65 13.33
C LEU A 105 2.89 -2.65 12.67
N MET A 106 2.95 -2.09 11.46
CA MET A 106 4.14 -2.06 10.61
C MET A 106 4.44 -0.63 10.19
N GLU A 107 5.64 -0.39 9.66
CA GLU A 107 6.01 0.88 9.06
C GLU A 107 6.44 0.66 7.61
N ILE A 108 5.95 1.52 6.71
CA ILE A 108 6.39 1.57 5.33
C ILE A 108 7.26 2.80 5.13
N CYS A 109 8.40 2.67 4.45
CA CYS A 109 9.27 3.81 4.21
C CYS A 109 9.91 3.80 2.82
N VAL A 110 10.31 4.99 2.39
CA VAL A 110 11.16 5.23 1.22
C VAL A 110 12.45 5.90 1.69
N GLN A 111 13.53 5.70 0.94
CA GLN A 111 14.85 6.18 1.36
C GLN A 111 15.50 7.04 0.29
N LYS A 112 16.23 8.06 0.73
CA LYS A 112 17.15 8.80 -0.15
C LYS A 112 18.34 7.92 -0.52
N GLN A 113 18.95 8.18 -1.67
CA GLN A 113 20.17 7.47 -2.09
C GLN A 113 21.32 7.64 -1.09
N THR A 114 21.36 8.78 -0.39
CA THR A 114 22.40 9.13 0.59
C THR A 114 22.24 8.44 1.94
N GLU A 115 21.05 7.90 2.25
CA GLU A 115 20.84 7.17 3.51
C GLU A 115 21.47 5.78 3.39
N ASN A 116 22.27 5.39 4.38
CA ASN A 116 22.99 4.12 4.38
C ASN A 116 22.22 2.99 5.08
N HIS A 117 21.21 3.32 5.89
CA HIS A 117 20.41 2.37 6.64
C HIS A 117 18.99 2.33 6.09
N LEU A 118 18.52 1.12 5.76
CA LEU A 118 17.19 0.92 5.18
C LEU A 118 16.07 1.27 6.16
N ASN A 119 16.36 1.24 7.46
CA ASN A 119 15.48 1.62 8.57
C ASN A 119 15.81 3.02 9.15
N GLY A 120 16.51 3.88 8.40
CA GLY A 120 16.72 5.28 8.76
C GLY A 120 15.41 6.06 8.59
N LEU A 121 14.62 6.16 9.65
CA LEU A 121 13.38 6.93 9.65
C LEU A 121 13.69 8.40 9.93
N GLU A 122 13.17 9.30 9.09
CA GLU A 122 13.21 10.74 9.28
C GLU A 122 11.97 11.17 10.07
N ASN A 123 12.16 11.52 11.34
CA ASN A 123 11.05 11.89 12.23
C ASN A 123 11.29 13.24 12.94
N ASP A 124 12.51 13.78 12.84
CA ASP A 124 12.89 15.02 13.52
C ASP A 124 12.22 16.23 12.85
N GLN A 125 12.09 16.19 11.52
CA GLN A 125 11.37 17.18 10.74
C GLN A 125 10.03 16.60 10.25
N ILE A 126 8.93 17.05 10.86
CA ILE A 126 7.56 16.57 10.58
C ILE A 126 7.22 16.62 9.09
N GLY A 127 7.64 17.67 8.38
CA GLY A 127 7.39 17.82 6.94
C GLY A 127 8.25 16.93 6.03
N ALA A 128 9.37 16.41 6.54
CA ALA A 128 10.32 15.61 5.77
C ALA A 128 10.20 14.11 6.03
N SER A 129 9.21 13.68 6.83
CA SER A 129 9.10 12.28 7.24
C SER A 129 8.93 11.33 6.05
N ASN A 130 9.81 10.33 6.02
CA ASN A 130 9.96 9.37 4.92
C ASN A 130 9.24 8.03 5.14
N TYR A 131 8.40 7.96 6.17
CA TYR A 131 7.74 6.73 6.59
C TYR A 131 6.28 6.99 7.01
N PHE A 132 5.48 5.92 7.03
CA PHE A 132 4.14 5.94 7.59
C PHE A 132 3.85 4.65 8.37
N PRO A 133 3.35 4.73 9.61
CA PRO A 133 2.91 3.57 10.37
C PRO A 133 1.51 3.11 9.92
N LEU A 134 1.32 1.81 9.72
CA LEU A 134 0.04 1.23 9.28
C LEU A 134 -0.24 -0.12 9.93
N VAL A 135 -1.52 -0.42 10.13
CA VAL A 135 -2.00 -1.72 10.60
C VAL A 135 -2.25 -2.62 9.40
N VAL A 136 -1.61 -3.78 9.41
CA VAL A 136 -1.74 -4.79 8.37
C VAL A 136 -2.53 -5.96 8.93
N LYS A 137 -3.54 -6.44 8.21
CA LYS A 137 -4.42 -7.55 8.64
C LYS A 137 -4.35 -8.70 7.64
N GLU A 138 -4.35 -9.92 8.16
CA GLU A 138 -4.35 -11.11 7.32
C GLU A 138 -5.58 -11.13 6.40
N GLY A 139 -5.37 -11.48 5.13
CA GLY A 139 -6.44 -11.54 4.12
C GLY A 139 -7.01 -10.18 3.69
N THR A 140 -6.41 -9.07 4.11
CA THR A 140 -6.81 -7.72 3.68
C THR A 140 -5.71 -7.12 2.81
N ALA A 141 -6.06 -6.69 1.60
CA ALA A 141 -5.16 -5.97 0.72
C ALA A 141 -5.15 -4.47 1.05
N LEU A 142 -3.97 -3.88 1.18
CA LEU A 142 -3.77 -2.45 1.32
C LEU A 142 -3.23 -1.87 0.00
N LEU A 143 -3.93 -0.86 -0.52
CA LEU A 143 -3.47 -0.11 -1.69
C LEU A 143 -3.11 1.30 -1.26
N VAL A 144 -1.83 1.67 -1.39
CA VAL A 144 -1.30 2.94 -0.90
C VAL A 144 -0.81 3.84 -2.02
N GLN A 145 -0.80 5.15 -1.77
CA GLN A 145 -0.25 6.16 -2.69
C GLN A 145 0.53 7.19 -1.90
N ALA A 146 1.68 7.63 -2.42
CA ALA A 146 2.47 8.71 -1.83
C ALA A 146 3.40 9.34 -2.85
N LYS A 147 3.96 10.50 -2.52
CA LYS A 147 5.05 11.16 -3.24
C LYS A 147 6.33 10.98 -2.43
N ALA A 148 7.42 10.57 -3.06
CA ALA A 148 8.67 10.31 -2.34
C ALA A 148 9.15 11.53 -1.52
N ALA A 149 9.08 12.74 -2.10
CA ALA A 149 9.52 13.98 -1.45
C ALA A 149 8.72 14.40 -0.21
N ASP A 150 7.41 14.08 -0.19
CA ASP A 150 6.48 14.46 0.87
C ASP A 150 5.83 13.21 1.45
N PHE A 151 6.60 12.14 1.66
CA PHE A 151 6.07 10.78 1.79
C PHE A 151 4.96 10.67 2.83
N GLN A 152 5.23 11.02 4.10
CA GLN A 152 4.23 10.91 5.15
C GLN A 152 3.01 11.82 4.88
N LYS A 153 3.25 13.07 4.45
CA LYS A 153 2.23 14.09 4.15
C LYS A 153 1.31 13.74 3.00
N SER A 154 1.85 13.14 1.96
CA SER A 154 1.10 12.71 0.78
C SER A 154 0.54 11.29 0.88
N PHE A 155 0.88 10.57 1.95
CA PHE A 155 0.49 9.17 2.12
C PHE A 155 -1.04 9.01 2.09
N GLN A 156 -1.54 8.03 1.36
CA GLN A 156 -2.96 7.70 1.31
C GLN A 156 -3.10 6.20 1.28
N ILE A 157 -4.18 5.72 1.87
CA ILE A 157 -4.60 4.33 1.79
C ILE A 157 -5.98 4.36 1.15
N ARG A 158 -6.17 3.62 0.05
CA ARG A 158 -7.48 3.46 -0.57
C ARG A 158 -8.34 2.57 0.33
N ASP A 159 -9.55 3.03 0.61
CA ASP A 159 -10.55 2.32 1.43
C ASP A 159 -9.95 1.83 2.78
N PRO A 160 -9.41 2.75 3.62
CA PRO A 160 -8.66 2.37 4.81
C PRO A 160 -9.55 1.65 5.83
N SER A 161 -8.97 0.69 6.56
CA SER A 161 -9.61 0.14 7.76
C SER A 161 -9.82 1.25 8.81
N PRO A 162 -10.72 1.06 9.79
CA PRO A 162 -10.93 2.04 10.86
C PRO A 162 -9.63 2.46 11.56
N GLU A 163 -8.74 1.50 11.83
CA GLU A 163 -7.46 1.77 12.49
C GLU A 163 -6.53 2.61 11.61
N ASN A 164 -6.40 2.25 10.33
CA ASN A 164 -5.58 3.01 9.38
C ASN A 164 -6.16 4.40 9.10
N ASN A 165 -7.49 4.54 9.11
CA ASN A 165 -8.14 5.83 9.00
C ASN A 165 -7.83 6.73 10.20
N SER A 166 -7.82 6.16 11.42
CA SER A 166 -7.38 6.87 12.62
C SER A 166 -5.92 7.29 12.55
N MET A 167 -5.03 6.45 12.00
CA MET A 167 -3.62 6.81 11.79
C MET A 167 -3.45 7.97 10.80
N LEU A 168 -4.20 7.97 9.69
CA LEU A 168 -4.22 9.07 8.72
C LEU A 168 -4.72 10.38 9.37
N ALA A 169 -5.82 10.31 10.13
CA ALA A 169 -6.35 11.48 10.83
C ALA A 169 -5.37 12.04 11.87
N LEU A 170 -4.71 11.17 12.64
CA LEU A 170 -3.69 11.59 13.61
C LEU A 170 -2.49 12.25 12.90
N ARG A 171 -2.05 11.72 11.76
CA ARG A 171 -1.03 12.35 10.94
C ARG A 171 -1.46 13.75 10.51
N ASP A 172 -2.67 13.92 10.01
CA ASP A 172 -3.15 15.23 9.53
C ASP A 172 -3.16 16.26 10.68
N ILE A 173 -3.65 15.87 11.85
CA ILE A 173 -3.60 16.70 13.07
C ILE A 173 -2.16 17.04 13.44
N ARG A 174 -1.24 16.07 13.37
CA ARG A 174 0.19 16.29 13.66
C ARG A 174 0.78 17.34 12.73
N GLN A 175 0.46 17.29 11.44
CA GLN A 175 0.97 18.23 10.44
C GLN A 175 0.38 19.62 10.63
N ASP A 176 -0.94 19.72 10.78
CA ASP A 176 -1.63 21.00 11.01
C ASP A 176 -1.14 21.68 12.31
N ALA A 177 -0.96 20.90 13.37
CA ALA A 177 -0.45 21.41 14.64
C ALA A 177 1.01 21.88 14.51
N ALA A 178 1.84 21.17 13.76
CA ALA A 178 3.23 21.57 13.52
C ALA A 178 3.30 22.88 12.74
N ASP A 179 2.56 22.98 11.64
CA ASP A 179 2.50 24.17 10.80
C ASP A 179 1.99 25.38 11.60
N LYS A 180 1.00 25.17 12.47
CA LYS A 180 0.40 26.23 13.29
C LYS A 180 1.32 26.71 14.42
N TRP A 181 1.98 25.79 15.12
CA TRP A 181 2.66 26.11 16.38
C TRP A 181 4.18 26.13 16.28
N LEU A 182 4.79 25.22 15.52
CA LEU A 182 6.24 24.98 15.54
C LEU A 182 7.00 25.79 14.48
N VAL A 183 6.40 26.04 13.31
CA VAL A 183 7.07 26.79 12.21
C VAL A 183 7.43 28.22 12.66
N SER A 184 6.50 28.92 13.31
CA SER A 184 6.69 30.31 13.74
C SER A 184 7.68 30.46 14.91
N ALA A 185 7.78 29.45 15.78
CA ALA A 185 8.63 29.50 16.99
C ALA A 185 10.13 29.24 16.71
N SER A 186 10.45 28.66 15.56
CA SER A 186 11.82 28.26 15.19
C SER A 186 12.75 29.41 14.76
N ASN A 187 12.21 30.59 14.46
CA ASN A 187 12.95 31.69 13.82
C ASN A 187 13.57 32.72 14.80
N GLU A 188 13.30 32.63 16.11
CA GLU A 188 13.78 33.59 17.12
C GLU A 188 14.57 32.89 18.22
N SER A 189 15.88 32.65 18.03
CA SER A 189 16.63 31.73 18.93
C SER A 189 17.51 32.37 20.01
N HIS A 190 17.53 33.69 20.21
CA HIS A 190 18.51 34.33 21.12
C HIS A 190 17.94 35.34 22.16
N ASN A 191 16.62 35.35 22.42
CA ASN A 191 16.00 36.16 23.50
C ASN A 191 15.35 35.22 24.56
N PRO A 192 15.56 35.43 25.88
CA PRO A 192 14.82 34.72 26.93
C PRO A 192 13.29 34.67 26.77
N GLU A 193 12.67 35.71 26.21
CA GLU A 193 11.23 35.72 25.93
C GLU A 193 10.85 34.70 24.84
N ALA A 194 11.73 34.49 23.86
CA ALA A 194 11.51 33.52 22.80
C ALA A 194 11.57 32.06 23.32
N LEU A 195 12.27 31.80 24.43
CA LEU A 195 12.24 30.47 25.07
C LEU A 195 10.85 30.15 25.64
N LEU A 196 10.21 31.12 26.30
CA LEU A 196 8.86 30.94 26.84
C LEU A 196 7.83 30.73 25.72
N ASP A 197 7.98 31.45 24.60
CA ASP A 197 7.10 31.28 23.44
C ASP A 197 7.31 29.92 22.75
N GLN A 198 8.56 29.42 22.67
CA GLN A 198 8.85 28.07 22.19
C GLN A 198 8.24 26.98 23.08
N GLU A 199 8.36 27.08 24.39
CA GLU A 199 7.72 26.14 25.33
C GLU A 199 6.20 26.14 25.19
N LYS A 200 5.60 27.34 25.06
CA LYS A 200 4.16 27.50 24.84
C LYS A 200 3.71 26.89 23.51
N ALA A 201 4.48 27.09 22.45
CA ALA A 201 4.23 26.48 21.14
C ALA A 201 4.28 24.95 21.22
N LEU A 202 5.32 24.39 21.86
CA LEU A 202 5.45 22.95 22.06
C LEU A 202 4.28 22.37 22.86
N LEU A 203 3.87 23.05 23.94
CA LEU A 203 2.73 22.63 24.76
C LEU A 203 1.42 22.65 23.94
N ASN A 204 1.22 23.66 23.10
CA ASN A 204 0.02 23.74 22.25
C ASN A 204 0.00 22.67 21.16
N TYR A 205 1.16 22.38 20.56
CA TYR A 205 1.32 21.26 19.64
C TYR A 205 0.94 19.93 20.31
N GLN A 206 1.47 19.65 21.50
CA GLN A 206 1.14 18.44 22.26
C GLN A 206 -0.34 18.35 22.61
N LYS A 207 -0.97 19.46 23.03
CA LYS A 207 -2.42 19.51 23.31
C LYS A 207 -3.26 19.17 22.08
N SER A 208 -2.87 19.65 20.90
CA SER A 208 -3.55 19.31 19.64
C SER A 208 -3.53 17.80 19.37
N LEU A 209 -2.40 17.13 19.64
CA LEU A 209 -2.31 15.67 19.50
C LEU A 209 -3.16 14.93 20.54
N MET A 210 -3.12 15.35 21.80
CA MET A 210 -3.87 14.69 22.87
C MET A 210 -5.39 14.78 22.68
N ALA A 211 -5.87 15.88 22.10
CA ALA A 211 -7.28 16.07 21.81
C ALA A 211 -7.86 14.95 20.93
N PHE A 212 -7.07 14.39 20.00
CA PHE A 212 -7.48 13.26 19.16
C PHE A 212 -7.97 12.06 19.96
N PHE A 213 -7.33 11.75 21.09
CA PHE A 213 -7.70 10.62 21.92
C PHE A 213 -8.97 10.90 22.74
N PHE A 214 -9.15 12.13 23.22
CA PHE A 214 -10.32 12.49 24.02
C PHE A 214 -11.63 12.58 23.21
N PHE A 215 -11.56 12.87 21.90
CA PHE A 215 -12.74 12.97 21.05
C PHE A 215 -13.14 11.65 20.36
N ASN A 216 -12.26 10.64 20.33
CA ASN A 216 -12.55 9.34 19.71
C ASN A 216 -13.04 8.28 20.73
N ASP A 217 -13.15 8.62 22.01
CA ASP A 217 -13.67 7.76 23.10
C ASP A 217 -15.18 7.94 23.36
N THR A 218 -15.92 8.65 22.49
CA THR A 218 -17.40 8.84 22.57
C THR A 218 -18.11 8.27 21.36
#